data_AF-A0A6M1NTM8-F1
#
_entry.id   AF-A0A6M1NTM8-F1
#
_cell.length_a   1.000
_cell.length_b   1.000
_cell.length_c   1.000
_cell.angle_alpha   90.00
_cell.angle_beta   90.00
_cell.angle_gamma   90.00
#
_symmetry.space_group_name_H-M   'P 1'
#
loop_
_entity.id
_entity.type
_entity.pdbx_description
1 polymer ?
#
loop_
_entity_poly.entity_id
_entity_poly.type
_entity_poly.pdbx_seq_one_letter_code
_entity_poly.pdbx_strand_id
1 'polypeptide(L)'
;MNIIKPVITFLFLFISTFSLFAQNSCESVTAIAIEKLLTQLQRNDYNGIVQTLNTMEASCGESEFTLRTRLIYQIINKTNTDQLRSKYFKNKFDSKLITRWDDSYENRSSYQQNKKKYDYVPLGHPTDSLLKIKATALLNSPTYNNINKEEEALLYLFNDDIDSYLNILQPESAPDKKMKERIEVDQHKEKNTFGVHIGSFQPIGENYYFGKSVTGGLSYMTPFINDFVLDVHYKFRAHSKAPAFDFVYKEEIREVESKSSHVIALGVGYKLLDKGRFIILPKINLGYGFIWTGLSETVYGEDDDGNETETMRFRNVQTLHSSLGISIMRHIAKKTYIGIESNVHLVPYKWDSRLKSDIPSKYASFEFFVRF
;
A
#
# COMPACT_ATOMS: atom_id res chain seq x y z
N MET A 1 19.18 57.03 -31.12
CA MET A 1 19.14 55.80 -30.28
C MET A 1 17.71 55.43 -29.84
N ASN A 2 16.69 55.58 -30.71
CA ASN A 2 15.26 55.52 -30.31
C ASN A 2 14.38 54.52 -31.08
N ILE A 3 14.94 53.63 -31.91
CA ILE A 3 14.14 52.67 -32.72
C ILE A 3 14.27 51.22 -32.20
N ILE A 4 15.20 50.94 -31.28
CA ILE A 4 15.48 49.58 -30.81
C ILE A 4 14.47 49.11 -29.74
N LYS A 5 13.90 50.02 -28.95
CA LYS A 5 12.92 49.67 -27.89
C LYS A 5 11.58 49.12 -28.41
N PRO A 6 10.91 49.68 -29.44
CA PRO A 6 9.60 49.17 -29.86
C PRO A 6 9.66 47.81 -30.58
N VAL A 7 10.76 47.48 -31.25
CA VAL A 7 10.93 46.19 -31.95
C VAL A 7 11.09 45.03 -30.96
N ILE A 8 11.81 45.25 -29.84
CA ILE A 8 12.00 44.22 -28.81
C ILE A 8 10.67 43.93 -28.08
N THR A 9 9.86 44.94 -27.79
CA THR A 9 8.57 44.75 -27.12
C THR A 9 7.55 44.03 -28.01
N PHE A 10 7.55 44.29 -29.32
CA PHE A 10 6.68 43.60 -30.27
C PHE A 10 7.10 42.14 -30.47
N LEU A 11 8.41 41.83 -30.47
CA LEU A 11 8.91 40.45 -30.51
C LEU A 11 8.48 39.66 -29.26
N PHE A 12 8.54 40.25 -28.07
CA PHE A 12 8.14 39.60 -26.82
C PHE A 12 6.61 39.33 -26.74
N LEU A 13 5.78 40.22 -27.29
CA LEU A 13 4.33 40.03 -27.37
C LEU A 13 3.92 38.99 -28.43
N PHE A 14 4.66 38.89 -29.54
CA PHE A 14 4.43 37.83 -30.53
C PHE A 14 4.88 36.46 -30.00
N ILE A 15 6.04 36.34 -29.34
CA ILE A 15 6.53 35.04 -28.82
C ILE A 15 5.62 34.49 -27.70
N SER A 16 5.03 35.36 -26.88
CA SER A 16 4.14 34.96 -25.78
C SER A 16 2.76 34.49 -26.25
N THR A 17 2.22 35.05 -27.32
CA THR A 17 0.91 34.63 -27.88
C THR A 17 0.99 33.27 -28.61
N PHE A 18 2.03 33.00 -29.39
CA PHE A 18 2.24 31.69 -30.02
C PHE A 18 2.38 30.55 -28.99
N SER A 19 2.99 30.84 -27.84
CA SER A 19 3.23 29.83 -26.79
C SER A 19 1.95 29.37 -26.08
N LEU A 20 0.93 30.23 -26.00
CA LEU A 20 -0.36 29.90 -25.37
C LEU A 20 -1.29 29.12 -26.33
N PHE A 21 -1.32 29.48 -27.61
CA PHE A 21 -2.12 28.76 -28.61
C PHE A 21 -1.61 27.33 -28.86
N ALA A 22 -0.28 27.13 -28.88
CA ALA A 22 0.32 25.80 -29.05
C ALA A 22 0.10 24.87 -27.83
N GLN A 23 -0.05 25.42 -26.62
CA GLN A 23 -0.31 24.62 -25.42
C GLN A 23 -1.75 24.14 -25.34
N ASN A 24 -2.72 24.98 -25.71
CA ASN A 24 -4.14 24.61 -25.74
C ASN A 24 -4.46 23.61 -26.86
N SER A 25 -3.75 23.66 -28.01
CA SER A 25 -3.91 22.67 -29.07
C SER A 25 -3.40 21.29 -28.67
N CYS A 26 -2.30 21.23 -27.93
CA CYS A 26 -1.68 19.95 -27.56
C CYS A 26 -2.48 19.12 -26.58
N GLU A 27 -3.11 19.77 -25.60
CA GLU A 27 -4.00 19.07 -24.67
C GLU A 27 -5.18 18.43 -25.41
N SER A 28 -5.82 19.19 -26.33
CA SER A 28 -6.96 18.70 -27.12
C SER A 28 -6.58 17.56 -28.06
N VAL A 29 -5.48 17.72 -28.83
CA VAL A 29 -4.99 16.68 -29.74
C VAL A 29 -4.65 15.41 -28.97
N THR A 30 -3.96 15.55 -27.84
CA THR A 30 -3.56 14.41 -27.01
C THR A 30 -4.76 13.68 -26.41
N ALA A 31 -5.75 14.43 -25.90
CA ALA A 31 -6.98 13.84 -25.36
C ALA A 31 -7.73 13.01 -26.42
N ILE A 32 -7.90 13.54 -27.64
CA ILE A 32 -8.55 12.82 -28.75
C ILE A 32 -7.72 11.60 -29.18
N ALA A 33 -6.40 11.77 -29.30
CA ALA A 33 -5.51 10.72 -29.77
C ALA A 33 -5.44 9.54 -28.79
N ILE A 34 -5.41 9.80 -27.49
CA ILE A 34 -5.33 8.77 -26.46
C ILE A 34 -6.58 7.86 -26.46
N GLU A 35 -7.77 8.43 -26.64
CA GLU A 35 -9.03 7.67 -26.75
C GLU A 35 -9.03 6.79 -28.01
N LYS A 36 -8.54 7.33 -29.13
CA LYS A 36 -8.39 6.56 -30.38
C LYS A 36 -7.38 5.43 -30.21
N LEU A 37 -6.24 5.70 -29.58
CA LEU A 37 -5.19 4.72 -29.30
C LEU A 37 -5.70 3.58 -28.43
N LEU A 38 -6.57 3.83 -27.45
CA LEU A 38 -7.14 2.78 -26.61
C LEU A 38 -7.79 1.68 -27.45
N THR A 39 -8.65 2.07 -28.40
CA THR A 39 -9.33 1.13 -29.29
C THR A 39 -8.35 0.44 -30.25
N GLN A 40 -7.38 1.18 -30.79
CA GLN A 40 -6.39 0.64 -31.74
C GLN A 40 -5.44 -0.36 -31.06
N LEU A 41 -5.02 -0.10 -29.83
CA LEU A 41 -4.18 -0.99 -29.02
C LEU A 41 -4.89 -2.30 -28.67
N GLN A 42 -6.19 -2.24 -28.35
CA GLN A 42 -7.00 -3.44 -28.10
C GLN A 42 -7.09 -4.33 -29.35
N ARG A 43 -7.23 -3.71 -30.53
CA ARG A 43 -7.35 -4.42 -31.82
C ARG A 43 -6.01 -4.80 -32.45
N ASN A 44 -4.89 -4.37 -31.86
CA ASN A 44 -3.56 -4.47 -32.46
C ASN A 44 -3.47 -3.83 -33.87
N ASP A 45 -4.20 -2.75 -34.12
CA ASP A 45 -4.17 -2.01 -35.39
C ASP A 45 -2.88 -1.18 -35.49
N TYR A 46 -1.79 -1.82 -35.90
CA TYR A 46 -0.46 -1.20 -35.97
C TYR A 46 -0.43 0.06 -36.85
N ASN A 47 -1.05 0.00 -38.04
CA ASN A 47 -1.07 1.14 -38.95
C ASN A 47 -1.84 2.32 -38.34
N GLY A 48 -2.99 2.03 -37.72
CA GLY A 48 -3.76 3.03 -37.01
C GLY A 48 -2.99 3.65 -35.85
N ILE A 49 -2.25 2.85 -35.08
CA ILE A 49 -1.41 3.34 -33.97
C ILE A 49 -0.34 4.29 -34.49
N VAL A 50 0.44 3.86 -35.50
CA VAL A 50 1.52 4.68 -36.07
C VAL A 50 0.99 6.01 -36.61
N GLN A 51 -0.15 6.00 -37.31
CA GLN A 51 -0.78 7.23 -37.78
C GLN A 51 -1.17 8.15 -36.63
N THR A 52 -1.81 7.62 -35.58
CA THR A 52 -2.18 8.42 -34.41
C THR A 52 -0.96 9.01 -33.69
N LEU A 53 0.12 8.23 -33.52
CA LEU A 53 1.37 8.70 -32.93
C LEU A 53 2.02 9.79 -33.79
N ASN A 54 2.04 9.65 -35.12
CA ASN A 54 2.55 10.69 -36.02
C ASN A 54 1.76 11.99 -35.87
N THR A 55 0.43 11.93 -35.72
CA THR A 55 -0.41 13.12 -35.52
C THR A 55 -0.13 13.79 -34.17
N MET A 56 0.06 13.01 -33.10
CA MET A 56 0.46 13.53 -31.80
C MET A 56 1.82 14.25 -31.89
N GLU A 57 2.81 13.59 -32.49
CA GLU A 57 4.18 14.11 -32.59
C GLU A 57 4.28 15.34 -33.50
N ALA A 58 3.52 15.40 -34.59
CA ALA A 58 3.46 16.57 -35.47
C ALA A 58 2.88 17.80 -34.76
N SER A 59 1.96 17.59 -33.80
CA SER A 59 1.29 18.67 -33.08
C SER A 59 2.05 19.09 -31.83
N CYS A 60 2.65 18.12 -31.11
CA CYS A 60 3.16 18.32 -29.74
C CYS A 60 4.62 17.95 -29.56
N GLY A 61 5.29 17.52 -30.62
CA GLY A 61 6.62 16.95 -30.54
C GLY A 61 6.60 15.51 -29.99
N GLU A 62 7.77 14.89 -30.04
CA GLU A 62 7.96 13.56 -29.48
C GLU A 62 7.90 13.58 -27.95
N SER A 63 7.22 12.59 -27.38
CA SER A 63 7.06 12.43 -25.94
C SER A 63 7.52 11.04 -25.48
N GLU A 64 7.65 10.88 -24.16
CA GLU A 64 7.89 9.56 -23.55
C GLU A 64 6.84 8.55 -24.03
N PHE A 65 5.58 8.97 -23.97
CA PHE A 65 4.44 8.11 -24.27
C PHE A 65 4.44 7.64 -25.73
N THR A 66 4.72 8.53 -26.69
CA THR A 66 4.75 8.13 -28.10
C THR A 66 5.92 7.20 -28.38
N LEU A 67 7.11 7.50 -27.83
CA LEU A 67 8.31 6.71 -28.05
C LEU A 67 8.23 5.33 -27.39
N ARG A 68 7.69 5.22 -26.17
CA ARG A 68 7.39 3.93 -25.51
C ARG A 68 6.42 3.10 -26.32
N THR A 69 5.35 3.71 -26.84
CA THR A 69 4.37 3.00 -27.67
C THR A 69 5.02 2.48 -28.95
N ARG A 70 5.85 3.28 -29.64
CA ARG A 70 6.60 2.84 -30.82
C ARG A 70 7.55 1.69 -30.51
N LEU A 71 8.32 1.79 -29.43
CA LEU A 71 9.26 0.75 -29.00
C LEU A 71 8.55 -0.59 -28.78
N ILE A 72 7.46 -0.61 -28.00
CA ILE A 72 6.68 -1.83 -27.76
C ILE A 72 6.26 -2.48 -29.09
N TYR A 73 5.78 -1.69 -30.04
CA TYR A 73 5.32 -2.24 -31.33
C TYR A 73 6.45 -2.61 -32.29
N GLN A 74 7.61 -1.96 -32.24
CA GLN A 74 8.77 -2.40 -32.98
C GLN A 74 9.31 -3.74 -32.45
N ILE A 75 9.27 -3.95 -31.13
CA ILE A 75 9.62 -5.23 -30.51
C ILE A 75 8.62 -6.31 -30.95
N ILE A 76 7.30 -6.03 -30.88
CA ILE A 76 6.25 -6.94 -31.38
C ILE A 76 6.51 -7.35 -32.84
N ASN A 77 6.87 -6.39 -33.69
CA ASN A 77 7.12 -6.62 -35.11
C ASN A 77 8.54 -7.15 -35.42
N LYS A 78 9.38 -7.38 -34.40
CA LYS A 78 10.77 -7.84 -34.54
C LYS A 78 11.62 -6.95 -35.46
N THR A 79 11.35 -5.65 -35.46
CA THR A 79 12.11 -4.64 -36.22
C THR A 79 13.20 -4.02 -35.34
N ASN A 80 14.26 -3.49 -35.96
CA ASN A 80 15.36 -2.84 -35.22
C ASN A 80 14.84 -1.67 -34.37
N THR A 81 15.20 -1.66 -33.08
CA THR A 81 14.80 -0.64 -32.10
C THR A 81 15.93 0.32 -31.69
N ASP A 82 17.16 0.13 -32.18
CA ASP A 82 18.37 0.77 -31.65
C ASP A 82 18.29 2.30 -31.65
N GLN A 83 17.76 2.88 -32.74
CA GLN A 83 17.57 4.33 -32.85
C GLN A 83 16.56 4.85 -31.83
N LEU A 84 15.43 4.17 -31.65
CA LEU A 84 14.40 4.59 -30.71
C LEU A 84 14.87 4.39 -29.26
N ARG A 85 15.55 3.28 -28.94
CA ARG A 85 16.13 3.04 -27.60
C ARG A 85 17.15 4.12 -27.24
N SER A 86 18.09 4.38 -28.16
CA SER A 86 19.11 5.42 -27.98
C SER A 86 18.47 6.78 -27.74
N LYS A 87 17.41 7.11 -28.48
CA LYS A 87 16.67 8.36 -28.31
C LYS A 87 15.93 8.42 -26.97
N TYR A 88 15.32 7.31 -26.55
CA TYR A 88 14.60 7.19 -25.27
C TYR A 88 15.52 7.47 -24.08
N PHE A 89 16.70 6.84 -24.05
CA PHE A 89 17.70 7.09 -23.02
C PHE A 89 18.31 8.49 -23.10
N LYS A 90 18.66 8.97 -24.31
CA LYS A 90 19.23 10.32 -24.51
C LYS A 90 18.31 11.42 -23.98
N ASN A 91 17.00 11.26 -24.17
CA ASN A 91 15.99 12.21 -23.71
C ASN A 91 15.62 12.05 -22.22
N LYS A 92 16.24 11.08 -21.50
CA LYS A 92 15.92 10.73 -20.11
C LYS A 92 14.43 10.39 -19.91
N PHE A 93 13.82 9.77 -20.92
CA PHE A 93 12.41 9.39 -20.85
C PHE A 93 12.16 8.25 -19.88
N ASP A 94 13.19 7.47 -19.54
CA ASP A 94 13.18 6.51 -18.46
C ASP A 94 12.90 7.17 -17.10
N SER A 95 13.65 8.20 -16.75
CA SER A 95 13.46 8.97 -15.52
C SER A 95 12.08 9.64 -15.48
N LYS A 96 11.63 10.14 -16.65
CA LYS A 96 10.30 10.75 -16.80
C LYS A 96 9.18 9.74 -16.58
N LEU A 97 9.35 8.51 -17.08
CA LEU A 97 8.37 7.45 -16.93
C LEU A 97 8.31 6.94 -15.48
N ILE A 98 9.45 6.78 -14.82
CA ILE A 98 9.53 6.43 -13.38
C ILE A 98 8.74 7.46 -12.57
N THR A 99 9.05 8.75 -12.75
CA THR A 99 8.34 9.86 -12.08
C THR A 99 6.83 9.80 -12.36
N ARG A 100 6.44 9.50 -13.61
CA ARG A 100 5.03 9.37 -13.99
C ARG A 100 4.36 8.21 -13.28
N TRP A 101 5.04 7.09 -13.08
CA TRP A 101 4.51 5.94 -12.34
C TRP A 101 4.30 6.32 -10.88
N ASP A 102 5.32 6.88 -10.23
CA ASP A 102 5.23 7.37 -8.86
C ASP A 102 4.08 8.36 -8.68
N ASP A 103 3.99 9.39 -9.53
CA ASP A 103 2.92 10.39 -9.49
C ASP A 103 1.52 9.79 -9.73
N SER A 104 1.40 8.73 -10.56
CA SER A 104 0.13 8.05 -10.81
C SER A 104 -0.41 7.30 -9.59
N TYR A 105 0.49 6.89 -8.69
CA TYR A 105 0.19 6.22 -7.43
C TYR A 105 0.06 7.20 -6.26
N GLU A 106 0.90 8.23 -6.20
CA GLU A 106 1.07 9.07 -5.02
C GLU A 106 0.33 10.41 -5.09
N ASN A 107 0.26 11.02 -6.28
CA ASN A 107 -0.23 12.39 -6.44
C ASN A 107 -0.93 12.60 -7.79
N ARG A 108 -2.09 11.97 -7.99
CA ARG A 108 -2.87 12.14 -9.23
C ARG A 108 -3.29 13.59 -9.49
N SER A 109 -3.41 14.41 -8.45
CA SER A 109 -3.70 15.86 -8.61
C SER A 109 -2.55 16.64 -9.25
N SER A 110 -1.32 16.13 -9.20
CA SER A 110 -0.17 16.75 -9.87
C SER A 110 -0.40 16.91 -11.38
N TYR A 111 -1.15 16.00 -12.00
CA TYR A 111 -1.52 16.12 -13.42
C TYR A 111 -2.34 17.39 -13.68
N GLN A 112 -3.34 17.67 -12.85
CA GLN A 112 -4.17 18.86 -13.01
C GLN A 112 -3.39 20.15 -12.74
N GLN A 113 -2.39 20.09 -11.87
CA GLN A 113 -1.51 21.21 -11.55
C GLN A 113 -0.51 21.50 -12.69
N ASN A 114 -0.04 20.48 -13.40
CA ASN A 114 0.92 20.65 -14.49
C ASN A 114 0.78 19.56 -15.56
N LYS A 115 -0.21 19.69 -16.45
CA LYS A 115 -0.48 18.72 -17.52
C LYS A 115 0.70 18.57 -18.50
N LYS A 116 1.42 19.66 -18.76
CA LYS A 116 2.58 19.68 -19.65
C LYS A 116 3.73 18.81 -19.15
N LYS A 117 3.96 18.72 -17.83
CA LYS A 117 4.96 17.81 -17.23
C LYS A 117 4.76 16.36 -17.69
N TYR A 118 3.50 15.97 -17.89
CA TYR A 118 3.09 14.61 -18.25
C TYR A 118 2.72 14.46 -19.72
N ASP A 119 3.21 15.35 -20.59
CA ASP A 119 2.92 15.36 -22.02
C ASP A 119 1.42 15.35 -22.34
N TYR A 120 0.61 15.95 -21.45
CA TYR A 120 -0.86 15.98 -21.54
C TYR A 120 -1.53 14.60 -21.54
N VAL A 121 -0.80 13.54 -21.17
CA VAL A 121 -1.33 12.19 -21.00
C VAL A 121 -1.82 12.05 -19.55
N PRO A 122 -3.12 11.81 -19.29
CA PRO A 122 -3.64 11.66 -17.93
C PRO A 122 -2.95 10.52 -17.17
N LEU A 123 -2.62 10.74 -15.89
CA LEU A 123 -2.02 9.71 -15.04
C LEU A 123 -2.99 8.52 -14.85
N GLY A 124 -2.49 7.30 -15.02
CA GLY A 124 -3.30 6.07 -14.85
C GLY A 124 -4.36 5.87 -15.94
N HIS A 125 -4.18 6.47 -17.12
CA HIS A 125 -5.08 6.28 -18.25
C HIS A 125 -5.14 4.78 -18.68
N PRO A 126 -6.30 4.24 -19.09
CA PRO A 126 -6.41 2.85 -19.56
C PRO A 126 -5.40 2.45 -20.66
N THR A 127 -4.99 3.42 -21.47
CA THR A 127 -3.94 3.25 -22.49
C THR A 127 -2.60 2.84 -21.88
N ASP A 128 -2.19 3.44 -20.76
CA ASP A 128 -0.98 3.03 -20.04
C ASP A 128 -1.09 1.59 -19.52
N SER A 129 -2.25 1.21 -18.98
CA SER A 129 -2.50 -0.16 -18.51
C SER A 129 -2.38 -1.18 -19.65
N LEU A 130 -2.88 -0.86 -20.85
CA LEU A 130 -2.71 -1.74 -22.01
C LEU A 130 -1.25 -1.86 -22.45
N LEU A 131 -0.50 -0.76 -22.44
CA LEU A 131 0.93 -0.80 -22.76
C LEU A 131 1.70 -1.63 -21.72
N LYS A 132 1.39 -1.50 -20.43
CA LYS A 132 1.92 -2.37 -19.35
C LYS A 132 1.63 -3.84 -19.63
N ILE A 133 0.38 -4.18 -19.96
CA ILE A 133 -0.02 -5.57 -20.29
C ILE A 133 0.75 -6.11 -21.50
N LYS A 134 0.91 -5.29 -22.56
CA LYS A 134 1.69 -5.69 -23.74
C LYS A 134 3.17 -5.92 -23.40
N ALA A 135 3.78 -5.05 -22.59
CA ALA A 135 5.15 -5.23 -22.14
C ALA A 135 5.32 -6.51 -21.32
N THR A 136 4.41 -6.78 -20.38
CA THR A 136 4.36 -8.04 -19.62
C THR A 136 4.20 -9.25 -20.54
N ALA A 137 3.36 -9.17 -21.57
CA ALA A 137 3.16 -10.27 -22.52
C ALA A 137 4.43 -10.55 -23.34
N LEU A 138 5.18 -9.51 -23.72
CA LEU A 138 6.45 -9.67 -24.46
C LEU A 138 7.51 -10.37 -23.60
N LEU A 139 7.65 -9.98 -22.33
CA LEU A 139 8.61 -10.58 -21.39
C LEU A 139 8.32 -12.07 -21.11
N ASN A 140 7.05 -12.48 -21.12
CA ASN A 140 6.65 -13.85 -20.76
C ASN A 140 6.39 -14.75 -21.98
N SER A 141 6.50 -14.23 -23.20
CA SER A 141 6.14 -14.98 -24.41
C SER A 141 7.34 -15.73 -24.99
N PRO A 142 7.24 -17.06 -25.19
CA PRO A 142 8.33 -17.84 -25.78
C PRO A 142 8.65 -17.47 -27.23
N THR A 143 7.78 -16.70 -27.89
CA THR A 143 7.98 -16.21 -29.26
C THR A 143 9.05 -15.09 -29.33
N TYR A 144 9.38 -14.49 -28.19
CA TYR A 144 10.26 -13.33 -28.07
C TYR A 144 11.54 -13.61 -27.25
N ASN A 145 12.08 -14.83 -27.36
CA ASN A 145 13.30 -15.25 -26.64
C ASN A 145 14.59 -14.53 -27.07
N ASN A 146 14.57 -13.75 -28.17
CA ASN A 146 15.73 -13.07 -28.73
C ASN A 146 15.69 -11.54 -28.51
N ILE A 147 14.92 -11.07 -27.54
CA ILE A 147 14.95 -9.65 -27.12
C ILE A 147 16.32 -9.36 -26.51
N ASN A 148 16.93 -8.23 -26.85
CA ASN A 148 18.23 -7.87 -26.27
C ASN A 148 18.07 -7.29 -24.85
N LYS A 149 19.17 -7.25 -24.07
CA LYS A 149 19.13 -6.83 -22.66
C LYS A 149 18.56 -5.42 -22.44
N GLU A 150 18.81 -4.48 -23.34
CA GLU A 150 18.28 -3.12 -23.19
C GLU A 150 16.78 -3.06 -23.48
N GLU A 151 16.31 -3.81 -24.49
CA GLU A 151 14.89 -3.98 -24.75
C GLU A 151 14.19 -4.68 -23.58
N GLU A 152 14.80 -5.73 -23.03
CA GLU A 152 14.32 -6.44 -21.85
C GLU A 152 14.20 -5.48 -20.65
N ALA A 153 15.24 -4.69 -20.38
CA ALA A 153 15.19 -3.67 -19.34
C ALA A 153 14.06 -2.68 -19.57
N LEU A 154 13.94 -2.11 -20.78
CA LEU A 154 12.87 -1.17 -21.11
C LEU A 154 11.49 -1.80 -20.96
N LEU A 155 11.31 -3.08 -21.30
CA LEU A 155 10.04 -3.78 -21.09
C LEU A 155 9.69 -3.94 -19.61
N TYR A 156 10.68 -4.18 -18.74
CA TYR A 156 10.48 -4.14 -17.28
C TYR A 156 10.11 -2.72 -16.80
N LEU A 157 10.76 -1.68 -17.32
CA LEU A 157 10.34 -0.31 -17.00
C LEU A 157 8.90 -0.03 -17.47
N PHE A 158 8.55 -0.49 -18.67
CA PHE A 158 7.24 -0.26 -19.28
C PHE A 158 6.13 -1.06 -18.61
N ASN A 159 6.43 -2.20 -17.99
CA ASN A 159 5.49 -2.98 -17.19
C ASN A 159 5.42 -2.53 -15.72
N ASP A 160 6.20 -1.50 -15.35
CA ASP A 160 6.30 -0.96 -13.99
C ASP A 160 6.94 -1.93 -12.97
N ASP A 161 8.02 -2.57 -13.41
CA ASP A 161 8.99 -3.34 -12.60
C ASP A 161 10.35 -2.60 -12.66
N ILE A 162 10.42 -1.48 -11.94
CA ILE A 162 11.57 -0.57 -11.94
C ILE A 162 12.82 -1.27 -11.40
N ASP A 163 12.67 -2.16 -10.41
CA ASP A 163 13.78 -2.91 -9.82
C ASP A 163 14.48 -3.79 -10.87
N SER A 164 13.71 -4.54 -11.66
CA SER A 164 14.26 -5.37 -12.73
C SER A 164 14.93 -4.54 -13.83
N TYR A 165 14.36 -3.38 -14.18
CA TYR A 165 14.98 -2.43 -15.11
C TYR A 165 16.36 -1.95 -14.61
N LEU A 166 16.45 -1.53 -13.35
CA LEU A 166 17.69 -1.03 -12.74
C LEU A 166 18.74 -2.13 -12.64
N ASN A 167 18.35 -3.33 -12.24
CA ASN A 167 19.26 -4.49 -12.14
C ASN A 167 19.92 -4.84 -13.46
N ILE A 168 19.22 -4.70 -14.59
CA ILE A 168 19.75 -5.03 -15.92
C ILE A 168 20.70 -3.94 -16.45
N LEU A 169 20.34 -2.66 -16.30
CA LEU A 169 21.14 -1.54 -16.85
C LEU A 169 22.29 -1.11 -15.93
N GLN A 170 22.23 -1.45 -14.65
CA GLN A 170 23.27 -1.13 -13.67
C GLN A 170 23.70 -2.40 -12.92
N PRO A 171 24.24 -3.43 -13.62
CA PRO A 171 24.71 -4.65 -12.97
C PRO A 171 25.80 -4.28 -11.96
N GLU A 172 25.57 -4.62 -10.70
CA GLU A 172 26.34 -4.23 -9.51
C GLU A 172 27.85 -3.99 -9.74
N SER A 173 28.23 -2.72 -10.00
CA SER A 173 29.62 -2.27 -9.90
C SER A 173 29.69 -0.92 -9.18
N ALA A 174 29.36 -0.90 -7.90
CA ALA A 174 29.92 0.02 -6.90
C ALA A 174 29.32 -0.28 -5.52
N PRO A 175 30.14 -0.62 -4.50
CA PRO A 175 29.67 -0.84 -3.13
C PRO A 175 29.02 0.41 -2.49
N ASP A 176 29.13 1.59 -3.12
CA ASP A 176 28.51 2.84 -2.66
C ASP A 176 27.02 2.98 -2.99
N LYS A 177 26.48 2.26 -3.99
CA LYS A 177 25.05 2.39 -4.35
C LYS A 177 24.12 1.57 -3.44
N LYS A 178 24.57 0.46 -2.87
CA LYS A 178 23.84 -0.26 -1.81
C LYS A 178 23.59 0.63 -0.59
N MET A 179 24.39 1.66 -0.37
CA MET A 179 24.15 2.64 0.68
C MET A 179 23.07 3.67 0.27
N LYS A 180 22.99 4.09 -0.99
CA LYS A 180 21.98 5.07 -1.46
C LYS A 180 20.61 4.45 -1.80
N GLU A 181 20.54 3.26 -2.37
CA GLU A 181 19.28 2.55 -2.62
C GLU A 181 18.63 2.01 -1.34
N ARG A 182 19.43 1.61 -0.33
CA ARG A 182 18.91 1.41 1.02
C ARG A 182 18.30 2.70 1.56
N ILE A 183 18.92 3.85 1.33
CA ILE A 183 18.41 5.14 1.80
C ILE A 183 17.09 5.53 1.10
N GLU A 184 16.90 5.27 -0.20
CA GLU A 184 15.67 5.69 -0.93
C GLU A 184 14.48 4.71 -0.76
N VAL A 185 14.73 3.39 -0.69
CA VAL A 185 13.70 2.39 -0.36
C VAL A 185 13.37 2.38 1.14
N ASP A 186 14.32 2.70 2.03
CA ASP A 186 14.04 2.98 3.46
C ASP A 186 13.30 4.31 3.66
N GLN A 187 13.38 5.26 2.73
CA GLN A 187 12.73 6.57 2.88
C GLN A 187 11.21 6.51 2.71
N HIS A 188 10.66 5.52 2.00
CA HIS A 188 9.21 5.33 1.82
C HIS A 188 8.62 4.20 2.67
N LYS A 189 9.46 3.35 3.29
CA LYS A 189 9.03 2.50 4.41
C LYS A 189 8.99 3.36 5.66
N GLU A 190 7.86 3.99 5.93
CA GLU A 190 7.68 4.57 7.26
C GLU A 190 7.95 3.49 8.31
N LYS A 191 8.78 3.85 9.28
CA LYS A 191 9.13 2.97 10.38
C LYS A 191 7.83 2.55 11.09
N ASN A 192 6.91 3.48 11.29
CA ASN A 192 5.76 3.29 12.14
C ASN A 192 4.47 3.29 11.32
N THR A 193 3.56 2.37 11.59
CA THR A 193 2.23 2.31 10.95
C THR A 193 1.15 2.17 12.00
N PHE A 194 0.01 2.83 11.77
CA PHE A 194 -1.19 2.62 12.57
C PHE A 194 -2.19 1.79 11.79
N GLY A 195 -2.88 0.86 12.45
CA GLY A 195 -3.80 -0.06 11.82
C GLY A 195 -5.15 -0.14 12.51
N VAL A 196 -6.20 -0.32 11.72
CA VAL A 196 -7.57 -0.60 12.18
C VAL A 196 -7.94 -1.98 11.71
N HIS A 197 -8.50 -2.79 12.62
CA HIS A 197 -8.84 -4.19 12.42
C HIS A 197 -10.32 -4.43 12.64
N ILE A 198 -10.90 -5.31 11.84
CA ILE A 198 -12.25 -5.83 12.02
C ILE A 198 -12.31 -7.29 11.56
N GLY A 199 -13.02 -8.13 12.29
CA GLY A 199 -13.10 -9.53 11.94
C GLY A 199 -14.00 -10.35 12.83
N SER A 200 -13.71 -11.65 12.84
CA SER A 200 -14.41 -12.62 13.67
C SER A 200 -13.45 -13.36 14.59
N PHE A 201 -13.94 -13.69 15.77
CA PHE A 201 -13.22 -14.44 16.80
C PHE A 201 -14.11 -15.59 17.25
N GLN A 202 -13.58 -16.81 17.24
CA GLN A 202 -14.37 -18.01 17.49
C GLN A 202 -13.60 -19.05 18.32
N PRO A 203 -14.31 -19.84 19.15
CA PRO A 203 -13.69 -20.95 19.87
C PRO A 203 -13.19 -22.04 18.92
N ILE A 204 -12.11 -22.70 19.30
CA ILE A 204 -11.65 -23.93 18.65
C ILE A 204 -12.13 -25.11 19.50
N GLY A 205 -13.04 -25.90 18.95
CA GLY A 205 -13.72 -26.99 19.66
C GLY A 205 -15.01 -26.54 20.33
N GLU A 206 -15.50 -27.36 21.26
CA GLU A 206 -16.74 -27.07 21.99
C GLU A 206 -16.52 -25.94 23.00
N ASN A 207 -17.39 -24.93 22.95
CA ASN A 207 -17.39 -23.83 23.91
C ASN A 207 -18.82 -23.35 24.14
N TYR A 208 -19.28 -23.50 25.39
CA TYR A 208 -20.62 -23.11 25.80
C TYR A 208 -20.72 -21.66 26.24
N TYR A 209 -19.59 -20.97 26.50
CA TYR A 209 -19.58 -19.60 27.03
C TYR A 209 -19.44 -18.54 25.94
N PHE A 210 -18.45 -18.67 25.08
CA PHE A 210 -18.14 -17.68 24.05
C PHE A 210 -18.21 -18.31 22.67
N GLY A 211 -19.31 -18.03 21.97
CA GLY A 211 -19.48 -18.36 20.55
C GLY A 211 -18.72 -17.44 19.61
N LYS A 212 -19.03 -17.52 18.32
CA LYS A 212 -18.50 -16.62 17.30
C LYS A 212 -18.90 -15.18 17.63
N SER A 213 -17.90 -14.31 17.74
CA SER A 213 -18.04 -12.90 18.10
C SER A 213 -17.41 -12.00 17.05
N VAL A 214 -17.92 -10.77 16.94
CA VAL A 214 -17.28 -9.71 16.17
C VAL A 214 -16.11 -9.16 16.99
N THR A 215 -14.96 -9.03 16.35
CA THR A 215 -13.77 -8.42 16.94
C THR A 215 -13.38 -7.19 16.14
N GLY A 216 -12.88 -6.17 16.83
CA GLY A 216 -12.29 -4.99 16.22
C GLY A 216 -11.06 -4.55 17.01
N GLY A 217 -10.21 -3.73 16.42
CA GLY A 217 -9.01 -3.32 17.12
C GLY A 217 -8.20 -2.24 16.43
N LEU A 218 -7.23 -1.74 17.18
CA LEU A 218 -6.24 -0.77 16.74
C LEU A 218 -4.85 -1.39 16.94
N SER A 219 -3.93 -1.12 16.02
CA SER A 219 -2.55 -1.58 16.13
C SER A 219 -1.57 -0.48 15.79
N TYR A 220 -0.40 -0.52 16.39
CA TYR A 220 0.74 0.31 16.06
C TYR A 220 1.95 -0.59 15.85
N MET A 221 2.51 -0.58 14.64
CA MET A 221 3.68 -1.40 14.30
C MET A 221 4.87 -0.52 13.96
N THR A 222 6.03 -0.89 14.51
CA THR A 222 7.31 -0.20 14.32
C THR A 222 8.39 -1.22 13.96
N PRO A 223 9.46 -0.86 13.23
CA PRO A 223 10.52 -1.79 12.89
C PRO A 223 11.38 -1.93 14.14
N PHE A 224 11.82 -3.15 14.43
CA PHE A 224 12.60 -3.42 15.61
C PHE A 224 14.07 -3.63 15.26
N ILE A 225 14.41 -4.79 14.69
CA ILE A 225 15.78 -5.15 14.29
C ILE A 225 15.71 -5.94 12.99
N ASN A 226 16.45 -5.52 11.97
CA ASN A 226 16.46 -6.17 10.65
C ASN A 226 15.02 -6.33 10.10
N ASP A 227 14.63 -7.57 9.81
CA ASP A 227 13.31 -7.94 9.29
C ASP A 227 12.26 -8.14 10.40
N PHE A 228 12.59 -7.87 11.67
CA PHE A 228 11.64 -7.92 12.77
C PHE A 228 10.89 -6.61 12.93
N VAL A 229 9.60 -6.73 13.26
CA VAL A 229 8.72 -5.62 13.63
C VAL A 229 8.13 -5.88 14.99
N LEU A 230 7.91 -4.80 15.73
CA LEU A 230 7.19 -4.78 16.99
C LEU A 230 5.78 -4.24 16.74
N ASP A 231 4.76 -4.90 17.28
CA ASP A 231 3.34 -4.58 17.02
C ASP A 231 2.59 -4.48 18.35
N VAL A 232 2.19 -3.27 18.74
CA VAL A 232 1.31 -3.07 19.89
C VAL A 232 -0.12 -3.06 19.38
N HIS A 233 -1.02 -3.86 19.95
CA HIS A 233 -2.42 -3.81 19.55
C HIS A 233 -3.37 -3.87 20.72
N TYR A 234 -4.47 -3.15 20.54
CA TYR A 234 -5.66 -3.21 21.35
C TYR A 234 -6.77 -3.86 20.54
N LYS A 235 -7.38 -4.94 21.04
CA LYS A 235 -8.55 -5.56 20.41
C LYS A 235 -9.71 -5.60 21.41
N PHE A 236 -10.92 -5.40 20.91
CA PHE A 236 -12.16 -5.59 21.65
C PHE A 236 -13.02 -6.62 20.93
N ARG A 237 -13.78 -7.39 21.71
CA ARG A 237 -14.71 -8.42 21.24
C ARG A 237 -16.08 -8.13 21.80
N ALA A 238 -17.09 -8.13 20.94
CA ALA A 238 -18.49 -8.01 21.35
C ALA A 238 -19.10 -9.41 21.47
N HIS A 239 -19.58 -9.74 22.66
CA HIS A 239 -20.21 -11.03 22.93
C HIS A 239 -21.72 -10.91 22.75
N SER A 240 -22.27 -11.57 21.73
CA SER A 240 -23.72 -11.68 21.54
C SER A 240 -24.21 -12.99 22.17
N LYS A 241 -25.04 -12.90 23.21
CA LYS A 241 -25.65 -14.05 23.91
C LYS A 241 -24.62 -15.03 24.52
N ALA A 242 -23.70 -14.50 25.33
CA ALA A 242 -22.85 -15.33 26.17
C ALA A 242 -23.63 -15.76 27.43
N PRO A 243 -23.70 -17.05 27.77
CA PRO A 243 -24.24 -17.48 29.07
C PRO A 243 -23.50 -16.83 30.22
N ALA A 244 -24.21 -16.67 31.35
CA ALA A 244 -23.60 -16.21 32.57
C ALA A 244 -22.50 -17.17 33.04
N PHE A 245 -21.49 -16.62 33.71
CA PHE A 245 -20.42 -17.39 34.34
C PHE A 245 -20.25 -16.99 35.80
N ASP A 246 -19.77 -17.94 36.59
CA ASP A 246 -19.57 -17.82 38.02
C ASP A 246 -18.28 -17.08 38.34
N PHE A 247 -18.41 -15.99 39.09
CA PHE A 247 -17.31 -15.13 39.50
C PHE A 247 -17.40 -14.78 40.98
N VAL A 248 -16.28 -14.91 41.70
CA VAL A 248 -16.21 -14.58 43.13
C VAL A 248 -16.12 -13.07 43.33
N TYR A 249 -17.08 -12.52 44.05
CA TYR A 249 -17.14 -11.12 44.44
C TYR A 249 -17.56 -11.01 45.91
N LYS A 250 -16.72 -10.39 46.76
CA LYS A 250 -16.94 -10.25 48.21
C LYS A 250 -17.28 -11.58 48.90
N GLU A 251 -16.47 -12.60 48.64
CA GLU A 251 -16.61 -13.96 49.21
C GLU A 251 -17.84 -14.76 48.76
N GLU A 252 -18.70 -14.17 47.92
CA GLU A 252 -19.86 -14.82 47.30
C GLU A 252 -19.59 -15.16 45.84
N ILE A 253 -20.23 -16.24 45.36
CA ILE A 253 -20.27 -16.55 43.92
C ILE A 253 -21.43 -15.78 43.30
N ARG A 254 -21.16 -15.02 42.25
CA ARG A 254 -22.15 -14.32 41.45
C ARG A 254 -22.13 -14.79 40.01
N GLU A 255 -23.31 -14.96 39.44
CA GLU A 255 -23.48 -15.14 38.00
C GLU A 255 -23.33 -13.78 37.29
N VAL A 256 -22.49 -13.75 36.27
CA VAL A 256 -22.15 -12.53 35.54
C VAL A 256 -22.31 -12.76 34.04
N GLU A 257 -23.06 -11.87 33.39
CA GLU A 257 -23.14 -11.82 31.94
C GLU A 257 -22.15 -10.80 31.37
N SER A 258 -21.23 -11.25 30.52
CA SER A 258 -20.33 -10.34 29.82
C SER A 258 -20.81 -9.96 28.44
N LYS A 259 -20.77 -8.66 28.15
CA LYS A 259 -21.08 -8.10 26.82
C LYS A 259 -19.83 -7.83 25.99
N SER A 260 -18.67 -7.69 26.62
CA SER A 260 -17.42 -7.39 25.92
C SER A 260 -16.19 -7.93 26.62
N SER A 261 -15.15 -8.18 25.82
CA SER A 261 -13.81 -8.41 26.33
C SER A 261 -12.79 -7.62 25.53
N HIS A 262 -11.67 -7.35 26.16
CA HIS A 262 -10.65 -6.44 25.65
C HIS A 262 -9.28 -7.08 25.85
N VAL A 263 -8.33 -6.76 24.99
CA VAL A 263 -6.94 -7.19 25.12
C VAL A 263 -6.03 -6.05 24.69
N ILE A 264 -4.97 -5.84 25.46
CA ILE A 264 -3.81 -5.04 25.06
C ILE A 264 -2.63 -5.99 25.00
N ALA A 265 -1.96 -6.06 23.86
CA ALA A 265 -0.88 -7.00 23.63
C ALA A 265 0.29 -6.37 22.89
N LEU A 266 1.46 -6.95 23.15
CA LEU A 266 2.71 -6.68 22.44
C LEU A 266 3.03 -7.89 21.57
N GLY A 267 3.43 -7.61 20.34
CA GLY A 267 3.74 -8.60 19.32
C GLY A 267 5.11 -8.40 18.72
N VAL A 268 5.70 -9.51 18.27
CA VAL A 268 6.88 -9.52 17.41
C VAL A 268 6.54 -10.27 16.13
N GLY A 269 6.77 -9.62 14.99
CA GLY A 269 6.61 -10.19 13.66
C GLY A 269 7.92 -10.30 12.92
N TYR A 270 8.05 -11.28 12.04
CA TYR A 270 9.20 -11.46 11.15
C TYR A 270 8.77 -11.34 9.69
N LYS A 271 9.35 -10.39 8.93
CA LYS A 271 9.02 -10.18 7.51
C LYS A 271 9.58 -11.33 6.66
N LEU A 272 8.82 -12.41 6.56
CA LEU A 272 9.17 -13.58 5.76
C LEU A 272 9.27 -13.26 4.26
N LEU A 273 8.43 -12.33 3.79
CA LEU A 273 8.47 -11.80 2.44
C LEU A 273 8.18 -10.30 2.49
N ASP A 274 8.99 -9.50 1.81
CA ASP A 274 8.79 -8.05 1.66
C ASP A 274 9.24 -7.66 0.23
N LYS A 275 8.33 -7.84 -0.74
CA LYS A 275 8.58 -7.52 -2.18
C LYS A 275 7.97 -6.17 -2.57
N GLY A 276 7.96 -5.20 -1.65
CA GLY A 276 7.38 -3.86 -1.83
C GLY A 276 5.85 -3.85 -1.92
N ARG A 277 5.26 -4.55 -2.89
CA ARG A 277 3.81 -4.66 -3.10
C ARG A 277 3.13 -5.62 -2.14
N PHE A 278 3.82 -6.67 -1.69
CA PHE A 278 3.28 -7.71 -0.83
C PHE A 278 4.22 -8.00 0.33
N ILE A 279 3.65 -8.09 1.53
CA ILE A 279 4.35 -8.43 2.76
C ILE A 279 3.65 -9.61 3.44
N ILE A 280 4.43 -10.60 3.83
CA ILE A 280 3.99 -11.76 4.64
C ILE A 280 4.71 -11.70 5.98
N LEU A 281 3.93 -11.74 7.05
CA LEU A 281 4.39 -11.45 8.40
C LEU A 281 3.82 -12.48 9.39
N PRO A 282 4.49 -13.62 9.62
CA PRO A 282 4.26 -14.41 10.83
C PRO A 282 4.52 -13.57 12.08
N LYS A 283 3.67 -13.72 13.10
CA LYS A 283 3.71 -12.97 14.36
C LYS A 283 3.42 -13.85 15.56
N ILE A 284 4.06 -13.53 16.67
CA ILE A 284 3.70 -13.98 18.00
C ILE A 284 3.29 -12.78 18.84
N ASN A 285 2.27 -12.94 19.67
CA ASN A 285 1.76 -11.88 20.52
C ASN A 285 1.55 -12.39 21.95
N LEU A 286 1.80 -11.50 22.91
CA LEU A 286 1.55 -11.71 24.32
C LEU A 286 0.91 -10.46 24.91
N GLY A 287 -0.17 -10.61 25.64
CA GLY A 287 -0.91 -9.49 26.17
C GLY A 287 -1.74 -9.81 27.39
N TYR A 288 -2.33 -8.76 27.91
CA TYR A 288 -3.23 -8.79 29.03
C TYR A 288 -4.66 -8.61 28.51
N GLY A 289 -5.50 -9.61 28.79
CA GLY A 289 -6.90 -9.63 28.44
C GLY A 289 -7.78 -9.41 29.66
N PHE A 290 -8.94 -8.79 29.46
CA PHE A 290 -9.98 -8.73 30.48
C PHE A 290 -11.38 -8.91 29.90
N ILE A 291 -12.25 -9.55 30.66
CA ILE A 291 -13.67 -9.68 30.35
C ILE A 291 -14.43 -8.71 31.24
N TRP A 292 -15.26 -7.87 30.63
CA TRP A 292 -16.08 -6.92 31.36
C TRP A 292 -17.21 -7.65 32.08
N THR A 293 -17.27 -7.52 33.40
CA THR A 293 -18.29 -8.15 34.26
C THR A 293 -19.42 -7.20 34.64
N GLY A 294 -19.22 -5.88 34.51
CA GLY A 294 -20.14 -4.88 35.02
C GLY A 294 -20.15 -4.75 36.55
N LEU A 295 -19.35 -5.53 37.27
CA LEU A 295 -19.18 -5.42 38.72
C LEU A 295 -18.19 -4.29 39.04
N SER A 296 -18.56 -3.40 39.97
CA SER A 296 -17.68 -2.36 40.49
C SER A 296 -17.78 -2.26 42.01
N GLU A 297 -16.81 -1.57 42.60
CA GLU A 297 -16.82 -1.17 43.99
C GLU A 297 -16.33 0.27 44.08
N THR A 298 -16.93 1.03 44.99
CA THR A 298 -16.36 2.31 45.40
C THR A 298 -15.26 2.06 46.42
N VAL A 299 -14.07 2.60 46.16
CA VAL A 299 -12.94 2.61 47.08
C VAL A 299 -12.73 4.05 47.52
N TYR A 300 -12.74 4.27 48.84
CA TYR A 300 -12.41 5.54 49.45
C TYR A 300 -10.93 5.57 49.79
N GLY A 301 -10.24 6.65 49.43
CA GLY A 301 -8.84 6.90 49.76
C GLY A 301 -8.61 8.37 50.10
N GLU A 302 -7.37 8.72 50.39
CA GLU A 302 -6.93 10.12 50.56
C GLU A 302 -5.89 10.43 49.48
N ASP A 303 -5.96 11.62 48.87
CA ASP A 303 -4.90 12.10 47.97
C ASP A 303 -3.65 12.55 48.74
N ASP A 304 -2.59 12.91 48.02
CA ASP A 304 -1.33 13.36 48.62
C ASP A 304 -1.49 14.67 49.45
N ASP A 305 -2.60 15.39 49.26
CA ASP A 305 -2.96 16.61 49.99
C ASP A 305 -3.95 16.34 51.15
N GLY A 306 -4.30 15.07 51.41
CA GLY A 306 -5.18 14.63 52.50
C GLY A 306 -6.67 14.81 52.24
N ASN A 307 -7.11 15.03 51.00
CA ASN A 307 -8.52 15.09 50.64
C ASN A 307 -9.09 13.70 50.38
N GLU A 308 -10.30 13.44 50.86
CA GLU A 308 -11.03 12.22 50.54
C GLU A 308 -11.26 12.11 49.04
N THR A 309 -10.84 10.98 48.46
CA THR A 309 -11.05 10.65 47.05
C THR A 309 -11.90 9.39 46.92
N GLU A 310 -12.86 9.44 46.01
CA GLU A 310 -13.68 8.30 45.64
C GLU A 310 -13.21 7.74 44.30
N THR A 311 -12.75 6.48 44.29
CA THR A 311 -12.36 5.80 43.05
C THR A 311 -13.20 4.55 42.83
N MET A 312 -13.87 4.48 41.67
CA MET A 312 -14.60 3.27 41.27
C MET A 312 -13.63 2.24 40.68
N ARG A 313 -13.56 1.06 41.30
CA ARG A 313 -12.74 -0.07 40.85
C ARG A 313 -13.60 -1.14 40.19
N PHE A 314 -13.33 -1.42 38.92
CA PHE A 314 -14.02 -2.49 38.18
C PHE A 314 -13.44 -3.87 38.52
N ARG A 315 -14.31 -4.86 38.68
CA ARG A 315 -13.97 -6.25 39.02
C ARG A 315 -14.12 -7.15 37.80
N ASN A 316 -13.24 -6.94 36.82
CA ASN A 316 -13.18 -7.73 35.60
C ASN A 316 -12.44 -9.06 35.80
N VAL A 317 -12.78 -10.06 34.99
CA VAL A 317 -11.98 -11.29 34.85
C VAL A 317 -10.70 -10.93 34.12
N GLN A 318 -9.56 -11.31 34.67
CA GLN A 318 -8.25 -11.03 34.09
C GLN A 318 -7.66 -12.29 33.46
N THR A 319 -6.90 -12.13 32.38
CA THR A 319 -6.28 -13.29 31.73
C THR A 319 -5.03 -12.90 30.97
N LEU A 320 -4.13 -13.86 30.79
CA LEU A 320 -3.08 -13.77 29.81
C LEU A 320 -3.67 -14.08 28.43
N HIS A 321 -3.27 -13.33 27.41
CA HIS A 321 -3.67 -13.57 26.02
C HIS A 321 -2.42 -13.78 25.18
N SER A 322 -2.19 -15.00 24.73
CA SER A 322 -1.11 -15.31 23.77
C SER A 322 -1.69 -15.63 22.40
N SER A 323 -0.99 -15.27 21.32
CA SER A 323 -1.38 -15.70 19.99
C SER A 323 -0.21 -15.95 19.06
N LEU A 324 -0.43 -16.84 18.10
CA LEU A 324 0.43 -17.07 16.94
C LEU A 324 -0.41 -16.82 15.70
N GLY A 325 0.09 -16.02 14.77
CA GLY A 325 -0.66 -15.67 13.57
C GLY A 325 0.20 -15.35 12.38
N ILE A 326 -0.45 -15.17 11.24
CA ILE A 326 0.16 -14.74 9.99
C ILE A 326 -0.68 -13.58 9.46
N SER A 327 0.00 -12.47 9.17
CA SER A 327 -0.59 -11.35 8.42
C SER A 327 -0.08 -11.38 6.98
N ILE A 328 -0.98 -11.20 6.03
CA ILE A 328 -0.65 -10.99 4.62
C ILE A 328 -1.21 -9.62 4.26
N MET A 329 -0.35 -8.72 3.79
CA MET A 329 -0.75 -7.37 3.42
C MET A 329 -0.20 -6.96 2.06
N ARG A 330 -1.00 -6.16 1.38
CA ARG A 330 -0.68 -5.58 0.08
C ARG A 330 -0.62 -4.07 0.22
N HIS A 331 0.44 -3.49 -0.31
CA HIS A 331 0.56 -2.04 -0.49
C HIS A 331 -0.44 -1.57 -1.56
N ILE A 332 -1.21 -0.54 -1.25
CA ILE A 332 -2.23 -0.01 -2.16
C ILE A 332 -1.81 1.34 -2.73
N ALA A 333 -1.52 2.30 -1.86
CA ALA A 333 -1.09 3.64 -2.24
C ALA A 333 -0.47 4.36 -1.04
N LYS A 334 0.52 5.22 -1.28
CA LYS A 334 1.20 6.00 -0.23
C LYS A 334 1.72 5.11 0.90
N LYS A 335 1.23 5.33 2.12
CA LYS A 335 1.59 4.60 3.35
C LYS A 335 0.57 3.50 3.68
N THR A 336 -0.43 3.32 2.81
CA THR A 336 -1.59 2.49 3.11
C THR A 336 -1.41 1.06 2.63
N TYR A 337 -1.57 0.13 3.57
CA TYR A 337 -1.62 -1.30 3.33
C TYR A 337 -3.01 -1.83 3.69
N ILE A 338 -3.51 -2.76 2.89
CA ILE A 338 -4.67 -3.57 3.26
C ILE A 338 -4.23 -5.00 3.44
N GLY A 339 -4.81 -5.71 4.39
CA GLY A 339 -4.39 -7.07 4.65
C GLY A 339 -5.41 -7.89 5.40
N ILE A 340 -5.05 -9.16 5.52
CA ILE A 340 -5.76 -10.14 6.32
C ILE A 340 -4.81 -10.70 7.37
N GLU A 341 -5.34 -10.98 8.55
CA GLU A 341 -4.63 -11.57 9.67
C GLU A 341 -5.41 -12.79 10.16
N SER A 342 -4.72 -13.93 10.27
CA SER A 342 -5.25 -15.15 10.84
C SER A 342 -4.45 -15.50 12.09
N ASN A 343 -5.13 -15.72 13.21
CA ASN A 343 -4.48 -16.05 14.48
C ASN A 343 -5.08 -17.30 15.12
N VAL A 344 -4.24 -18.04 15.84
CA VAL A 344 -4.64 -18.99 16.88
C VAL A 344 -4.27 -18.39 18.23
N HIS A 345 -5.20 -18.41 19.17
CA HIS A 345 -5.05 -17.80 20.49
C HIS A 345 -5.12 -18.84 21.60
N LEU A 346 -4.32 -18.60 22.64
CA LEU A 346 -4.38 -19.28 23.92
C LEU A 346 -4.67 -18.26 25.01
N VAL A 347 -5.82 -18.40 25.66
CA VAL A 347 -6.38 -17.46 26.64
C VAL A 347 -6.77 -18.23 27.90
N PRO A 348 -5.83 -18.55 28.79
CA PRO A 348 -6.09 -19.30 30.02
C PRO A 348 -6.85 -18.46 31.05
N TYR A 349 -8.18 -18.43 30.99
CA TYR A 349 -9.01 -17.64 31.91
C TYR A 349 -8.87 -18.02 33.39
N LYS A 350 -8.43 -19.25 33.70
CA LYS A 350 -8.08 -19.67 35.07
C LYS A 350 -6.87 -18.95 35.68
N TRP A 351 -6.23 -18.07 34.92
CA TRP A 351 -5.26 -17.12 35.46
C TRP A 351 -5.87 -16.26 36.59
N ASP A 352 -7.17 -15.97 36.51
CA ASP A 352 -7.92 -15.30 37.58
C ASP A 352 -8.58 -16.31 38.51
N SER A 353 -8.12 -16.39 39.76
CA SER A 353 -8.64 -17.33 40.76
C SER A 353 -10.10 -17.07 41.16
N ARG A 354 -10.63 -15.88 40.84
CA ARG A 354 -12.01 -15.48 41.10
C ARG A 354 -12.98 -16.05 40.07
N LEU A 355 -12.52 -16.43 38.88
CA LEU A 355 -13.35 -17.11 37.90
C LEU A 355 -13.51 -18.58 38.30
N LYS A 356 -14.75 -19.05 38.47
CA LYS A 356 -15.06 -20.45 38.81
C LYS A 356 -15.54 -21.27 37.62
N SER A 357 -16.16 -20.64 36.64
CA SER A 357 -16.55 -21.31 35.41
C SER A 357 -15.35 -21.70 34.55
N ASP A 358 -15.42 -22.90 33.98
CA ASP A 358 -14.39 -23.46 33.10
C ASP A 358 -14.57 -22.96 31.66
N ILE A 359 -14.15 -21.72 31.42
CA ILE A 359 -14.17 -21.11 30.10
C ILE A 359 -13.02 -21.71 29.24
N PRO A 360 -13.30 -22.26 28.05
CA PRO A 360 -12.26 -22.77 27.16
C PRO A 360 -11.21 -21.72 26.80
N SER A 361 -9.98 -22.18 26.56
CA SER A 361 -8.83 -21.30 26.36
C SER A 361 -8.36 -21.18 24.92
N LYS A 362 -8.88 -21.97 23.99
CA LYS A 362 -8.40 -22.03 22.60
C LYS A 362 -9.37 -21.35 21.65
N TYR A 363 -8.87 -20.42 20.86
CA TYR A 363 -9.67 -19.64 19.91
C TYR A 363 -8.91 -19.39 18.61
N ALA A 364 -9.64 -19.03 17.57
CA ALA A 364 -9.11 -18.55 16.30
C ALA A 364 -9.71 -17.20 15.94
N SER A 365 -8.93 -16.34 15.28
CA SER A 365 -9.44 -15.12 14.66
C SER A 365 -9.09 -15.05 13.18
N PHE A 366 -9.98 -14.39 12.45
CA PHE A 366 -9.75 -13.97 11.07
C PHE A 366 -10.19 -12.52 10.94
N GLU A 367 -9.25 -11.65 10.59
CA GLU A 367 -9.41 -10.20 10.63
C GLU A 367 -8.94 -9.58 9.31
N PHE A 368 -9.70 -8.61 8.83
CA PHE A 368 -9.27 -7.67 7.80
C PHE A 368 -8.71 -6.42 8.49
N PHE A 369 -7.65 -5.85 7.93
CA PHE A 369 -7.09 -4.62 8.44
C PHE A 369 -6.66 -3.65 7.34
N VAL A 370 -6.69 -2.37 7.70
CA VAL A 370 -6.07 -1.29 6.94
C VAL A 370 -5.02 -0.67 7.83
N ARG A 371 -3.80 -0.52 7.32
CA ARG A 371 -2.69 0.19 7.97
C ARG A 371 -2.33 1.42 7.17
N PHE A 372 -1.92 2.51 7.81
CA PHE A 372 -1.56 3.77 7.18
C PHE A 372 -0.40 4.48 7.89
#